data_AF-A0A2S0JL43-F1
#
_entry.id   AF-A0A2S0JL43-F1
#
_cell.length_a   1.000
_cell.length_b   1.000
_cell.length_c   1.000
_cell.angle_alpha   90.00
_cell.angle_beta   90.00
_cell.angle_gamma   90.00
#
_symmetry.space_group_name_H-M   'P 1'
#
loop_
_entity.id
_entity.type
_entity.pdbx_description
1 polymer ?
#
loop_
_entity_poly.entity_id
_entity_poly.type
_entity_poly.pdbx_seq_one_letter_code
_entity_poly.pdbx_strand_id
1 'polypeptide(L)' 'MTKMGSISNPYLYETLNMMIGQAIVVQTEKNIQQGVLASVLPDHIVVEISRTPFFIRMEEIVWVTLATVKK' A
#
# COMPACT_ATOMS: atom_id res chain seq x y z
N MET A 1 -16.76 -9.60 -23.29
CA MET A 1 -17.13 -8.81 -22.10
C MET A 1 -15.85 -8.56 -21.32
N THR A 2 -15.27 -7.38 -21.45
CA THR A 2 -14.00 -7.00 -20.79
C THR A 2 -14.25 -7.01 -19.29
N LYS A 3 -13.55 -7.89 -18.56
CA LYS A 3 -13.61 -7.98 -17.10
C LYS A 3 -13.12 -6.64 -16.54
N MET A 4 -14.06 -5.76 -16.20
CA MET A 4 -13.79 -4.57 -15.37
C MET A 4 -12.99 -5.05 -14.17
N GLY A 5 -11.78 -4.52 -14.01
CA GLY A 5 -10.78 -5.04 -13.07
C GLY A 5 -11.38 -5.24 -11.69
N SER A 6 -11.60 -6.51 -11.33
CA SER A 6 -12.14 -6.85 -10.02
C SER A 6 -11.07 -6.50 -9.00
N ILE A 7 -11.39 -5.63 -8.04
CA ILE A 7 -10.52 -5.39 -6.89
C ILE A 7 -10.41 -6.72 -6.15
N SER A 8 -9.21 -7.31 -6.14
CA SER A 8 -8.99 -8.64 -5.57
C SER A 8 -9.23 -8.67 -4.06
N ASN A 9 -9.02 -7.54 -3.38
CA ASN A 9 -9.22 -7.41 -1.94
C ASN A 9 -9.87 -6.06 -1.60
N PRO A 10 -11.22 -5.96 -1.63
CA PRO A 10 -11.92 -4.70 -1.42
C PRO A 10 -11.70 -4.12 -0.02
N TYR A 11 -11.60 -4.98 1.01
CA TYR A 11 -11.36 -4.53 2.38
C TYR A 11 -9.96 -3.92 2.55
N LEU A 12 -8.92 -4.56 2.00
CA LEU A 12 -7.58 -4.01 2.01
C LEU A 12 -7.51 -2.71 1.21
N TYR A 13 -8.16 -2.66 0.05
CA TYR A 13 -8.24 -1.45 -0.77
C TYR A 13 -8.85 -0.27 0.00
N GLU A 14 -10.01 -0.46 0.65
CA GLU A 14 -10.64 0.58 1.47
C GLU A 14 -9.78 0.98 2.66
N THR A 15 -9.18 0.00 3.34
CA THR A 15 -8.29 0.24 4.49
C THR A 15 -7.09 1.10 4.08
N LEU A 16 -6.44 0.78 2.96
CA LEU A 16 -5.31 1.55 2.44
C LEU A 16 -5.73 2.95 2.01
N ASN A 17 -6.92 3.13 1.43
CA ASN A 17 -7.42 4.45 1.07
C ASN A 17 -7.56 5.37 2.29
N MET A 18 -7.92 4.83 3.46
CA MET A 18 -7.98 5.59 4.72
C MET A 18 -6.60 5.98 5.25
N MET A 19 -5.53 5.31 4.80
CA MET A 19 -4.15 5.55 5.23
C MET A 19 -3.37 6.49 4.30
N ILE A 20 -3.98 7.01 3.23
CA ILE A 20 -3.30 7.92 2.28
C ILE A 20 -2.78 9.16 3.03
N GLY A 21 -1.54 9.52 2.75
CA GLY A 21 -0.80 10.60 3.40
C GLY A 21 -0.17 10.22 4.74
N GLN A 22 -0.41 9.01 5.26
CA GLN A 22 0.18 8.54 6.51
C GLN A 22 1.49 7.79 6.26
N ALA A 23 2.38 7.86 7.24
CA ALA A 23 3.56 7.00 7.28
C ALA A 23 3.12 5.56 7.59
N ILE A 24 3.51 4.62 6.73
CA ILE A 24 3.16 3.20 6.83
C ILE A 24 4.42 2.33 6.82
N VAL A 25 4.25 1.13 7.35
CA VAL A 25 5.17 0.00 7.16
C VAL A 25 4.39 -1.09 6.45
N VAL A 26 4.93 -1.57 5.34
CA VAL A 26 4.33 -2.64 4.53
C VAL A 26 5.33 -3.78 4.40
N GLN A 27 4.89 -5.00 4.72
CA GLN A 27 5.65 -6.20 4.43
C GLN A 27 5.12 -6.83 3.15
N THR A 28 6.02 -7.02 2.19
CA THR A 28 5.82 -7.90 1.05
C THR A 28 6.38 -9.29 1.34
N GLU A 29 6.10 -10.26 0.48
CA GLU A 29 6.73 -11.58 0.55
C GLU A 29 8.27 -11.54 0.52
N LYS A 30 8.86 -10.48 -0.06
CA LYS A 30 10.29 -10.36 -0.30
C LYS A 30 11.01 -9.46 0.72
N ASN A 31 10.36 -8.41 1.18
CA ASN A 31 10.99 -7.37 2.01
C ASN A 31 9.97 -6.54 2.80
N ILE A 32 10.47 -5.73 3.73
CA ILE A 32 9.69 -4.73 4.47
C ILE A 32 10.09 -3.35 3.96
N GLN A 33 9.10 -2.54 3.62
CA GLN A 33 9.27 -1.17 3.15
C GLN A 33 8.58 -0.20 4.11
N GLN A 34 9.19 0.96 4.34
CA GLN A 34 8.64 2.03 5.17
C GLN A 34 8.68 3.35 4.40
N GLY A 35 7.57 4.08 4.41
CA GLY A 35 7.44 5.35 3.70
C GLY A 35 6.07 5.97 3.91
N VAL A 36 5.74 6.97 3.11
CA VAL A 36 4.42 7.62 3.14
C VAL A 36 3.54 7.00 2.06
N LEU A 37 2.33 6.58 2.41
CA LEU A 37 1.37 6.08 1.42
C LEU A 37 0.87 7.25 0.56
N ALA A 38 1.34 7.35 -0.67
CA ALA A 38 1.02 8.47 -1.56
C ALA A 38 -0.30 8.26 -2.32
N SER A 39 -0.58 7.02 -2.75
CA SER A 39 -1.79 6.70 -3.52
C SER A 39 -2.13 5.22 -3.46
N VAL A 40 -3.39 4.89 -3.73
CA VAL A 40 -3.92 3.53 -3.79
C VAL A 40 -4.62 3.36 -5.15
N LEU A 41 -4.13 2.42 -5.94
CA LEU A 41 -4.66 2.01 -7.24
C LEU A 41 -5.40 0.67 -7.07
N PRO A 42 -6.21 0.21 -8.06
CA PRO A 42 -6.98 -1.03 -7.91
C PRO A 42 -6.16 -2.29 -7.57
N ASP A 43 -4.90 -2.36 -8.02
CA ASP A 43 -4.01 -3.51 -7.84
C ASP A 43 -2.63 -3.16 -7.24
N HIS A 44 -2.35 -1.87 -7.03
CA HIS A 44 -1.08 -1.37 -6.50
C HIS A 44 -1.28 -0.32 -5.42
N ILE A 45 -0.30 -0.17 -4.55
CA ILE A 45 -0.09 1.05 -3.75
C ILE A 45 1.16 1.77 -4.20
N VAL A 46 1.17 3.09 -4.00
CA VAL A 46 2.34 3.93 -4.20
C VAL A 46 2.84 4.39 -2.84
N VAL A 47 4.04 3.96 -2.47
CA VAL A 47 4.70 4.39 -1.24
C VAL A 47 5.87 5.30 -1.60
N GLU A 48 5.87 6.53 -1.09
CA GLU A 48 6.99 7.44 -1.27
C GLU A 48 8.07 7.16 -0.23
N ILE A 49 9.28 6.86 -0.70
CA ILE A 49 10.47 6.61 0.11
C ILE A 49 11.57 7.53 -0.39
N SER A 50 12.05 8.44 0.46
CA SER A 50 13.09 9.40 0.09
C SER A 50 12.79 10.15 -1.22
N ARG A 51 11.56 10.66 -1.38
CA ARG A 51 11.06 11.35 -2.60
C ARG A 51 11.03 10.50 -3.87
N THR A 52 11.16 9.18 -3.74
CA THR A 52 11.06 8.25 -4.86
C THR A 52 9.77 7.42 -4.69
N PRO A 53 8.92 7.33 -5.72
CA PRO A 53 7.71 6.51 -5.65
C PRO A 53 8.02 5.03 -5.87
N PHE A 54 7.57 4.18 -4.94
CA PHE A 54 7.66 2.73 -5.03
C PHE A 54 6.26 2.15 -5.26
N PHE A 55 6.11 1.40 -6.34
CA PHE A 55 4.88 0.70 -6.69
C PHE A 55 4.92 -0.71 -6.12
N ILE A 56 3.97 -1.04 -5.26
CA ILE A 56 3.89 -2.34 -4.59
C ILE A 56 2.56 -2.98 -4.96
N ARG A 57 2.60 -4.22 -5.46
CA ARG A 57 1.38 -4.96 -5.83
C ARG A 57 0.64 -5.39 -4.59
N MET A 58 -0.68 -5.21 -4.56
CA MET A 58 -1.50 -5.60 -3.40
C MET A 58 -1.45 -7.09 -3.11
N GLU A 59 -1.26 -7.93 -4.14
CA GLU A 59 -1.16 -9.39 -3.98
C GLU A 59 0.13 -9.83 -3.29
N GLU A 60 1.20 -9.02 -3.33
CA GLU A 60 2.46 -9.35 -2.64
C GLU A 60 2.46 -8.87 -1.18
N ILE A 61 1.44 -8.11 -0.75
CA ILE A 61 1.34 -7.55 0.61
C ILE A 61 0.92 -8.66 1.58
N VAL A 62 1.79 -8.95 2.55
CA VAL A 62 1.50 -9.87 3.65
C VAL A 62 0.79 -9.14 4.79
N TRP A 63 1.24 -7.92 5.13
CA TRP A 63 0.57 -7.04 6.08
C TRP A 63 0.98 -5.58 5.87
N VAL A 64 0.16 -4.67 6.41
CA VAL A 64 0.40 -3.22 6.45
C VAL A 64 0.00 -2.68 7.81
N THR A 65 0.76 -1.71 8.32
CA THR A 65 0.43 -1.00 9.57
C THR A 65 0.90 0.45 9.49
N LEU A 66 0.35 1.30 10.37
CA LEU A 66 0.85 2.67 10.54
C LEU A 66 2.24 2.64 11.16
N ALA A 67 3.14 3.46 10.63
CA ALA A 67 4.45 3.64 11.22
C ALA A 67 4.30 4.28 12.60
N THR A 68 4.85 3.62 13.62
CA THR A 68 4.87 4.20 14.97
C THR A 68 5.81 5.40 15.00
N VAL A 69 5.29 6.57 15.35
CA VAL A 69 6.15 7.71 15.70
C VAL A 69 6.66 7.42 17.11
N LYS A 70 7.93 7.05 17.24
CA LYS A 70 8.57 7.04 18.57
C LYS A 70 8.52 8.47 19.10
N LYS A 71 7.73 8.68 20.15
CA LYS A 71 7.76 9.89 20.99
C LYS A 71 9.07 9.96 21.77
#